data_AF-A0A1F4K247-F1
#
_entry.id   AF-A0A1F4K247-F1
#
_cell.length_a   1.000
_cell.length_b   1.000
_cell.length_c   1.000
_cell.angle_alpha   90.00
_cell.angle_beta   90.00
_cell.angle_gamma   90.00
#
_symmetry.space_group_name_H-M   'P 1'
#
loop_
_entity.id
_entity.type
_entity.pdbx_description
1 polymer ?
#
loop_
_entity_poly.entity_id
_entity_poly.type
_entity_poly.pdbx_seq_one_letter_code
_entity_poly.pdbx_strand_id
1 'polypeptide(L)'
;MANTDGSGNLLPYYLKTAGKNNGTYLRIGASNRKADFEHIVELERQKRNLSYDEEAYREQALQSLDLTPLETRFAAVGKLLNQEKLKNLKLVVQESATA
;
A
#
# COMPACT_ATOMS: atom_id res chain seq x y z
N MET A 1 6.66 -28.20 14.03
CA MET A 1 6.41 -28.40 12.59
C MET A 1 5.61 -27.20 12.10
N ALA A 2 6.24 -26.26 11.41
CA ALA A 2 5.53 -25.13 10.81
C ALA A 2 4.98 -25.60 9.45
N ASN A 3 3.66 -25.79 9.36
CA ASN A 3 2.99 -26.13 8.11
C ASN A 3 3.08 -24.92 7.17
N THR A 4 4.04 -24.95 6.25
CA THR A 4 4.18 -24.01 5.14
C THR A 4 3.32 -24.48 3.97
N ASP A 5 2.00 -24.35 4.10
CA ASP A 5 1.09 -24.47 2.97
C ASP A 5 0.89 -23.08 2.36
N GLY A 6 1.43 -22.87 1.16
CA GLY A 6 1.15 -21.72 0.32
C GLY A 6 2.39 -21.07 -0.29
N SER A 7 2.85 -21.59 -1.42
CA SER A 7 3.71 -20.90 -2.39
C SER A 7 2.95 -19.76 -3.08
N GLY A 8 2.55 -18.77 -2.29
CA GLY A 8 2.00 -17.49 -2.72
C GLY A 8 2.61 -16.41 -1.84
N ASN A 9 2.81 -15.21 -2.38
CA ASN A 9 3.39 -14.05 -1.68
C ASN A 9 2.47 -13.58 -0.52
N LEU A 10 2.43 -14.34 0.58
CA LEU A 10 1.56 -14.12 1.73
C LEU A 10 2.32 -13.43 2.87
N LEU A 11 3.07 -12.39 2.54
CA LEU A 11 3.76 -11.58 3.53
C LEU A 11 2.76 -10.78 4.40
N PRO A 12 3.10 -10.54 5.68
CA PRO A 12 4.19 -11.19 6.42
C PRO A 12 3.88 -12.66 6.72
N TYR A 13 4.92 -13.51 6.76
CA TYR A 13 4.80 -14.83 7.37
C TYR A 13 4.81 -14.69 8.90
N TYR A 14 3.94 -15.43 9.58
CA TYR A 14 3.82 -15.37 11.04
C TYR A 14 3.41 -16.71 11.64
N LEU A 15 3.73 -16.89 12.93
CA LEU A 15 3.25 -18.02 13.72
C LEU A 15 1.73 -17.88 13.93
N LYS A 16 0.94 -18.80 13.35
CA LYS A 16 -0.54 -18.78 13.43
C LYS A 16 -1.07 -18.63 14.86
N THR A 17 -0.43 -19.29 15.83
CA THR A 17 -0.82 -19.26 17.25
C THR A 17 -0.61 -17.90 17.92
N ALA A 18 0.25 -17.04 17.39
CA ALA A 18 0.54 -15.71 17.92
C ALA A 18 -0.09 -14.56 17.11
N GLY A 19 -0.64 -14.86 15.93
CA GLY A 19 -1.16 -13.85 15.00
C GLY A 19 -0.06 -13.00 14.35
N LYS A 20 -0.45 -12.08 13.47
CA LYS A 20 0.49 -11.26 12.69
C LYS A 20 1.38 -10.37 13.56
N ASN A 21 0.76 -9.55 14.41
CA ASN A 21 1.47 -8.55 15.22
C ASN A 21 2.46 -9.14 16.22
N ASN A 22 2.24 -10.38 16.70
CA ASN A 22 3.11 -11.03 17.67
C ASN A 22 3.88 -12.23 17.15
N GLY A 23 3.54 -12.72 15.96
CA GLY A 23 4.10 -13.93 15.36
C GLY A 23 5.04 -13.67 14.19
N THR A 24 5.22 -12.42 13.74
CA THR A 24 6.17 -12.06 12.67
C THR A 24 7.57 -11.83 13.23
N TYR A 25 8.56 -12.44 12.55
CA TYR A 25 9.98 -12.31 12.88
C TYR A 25 10.78 -12.01 11.60
N LEU A 26 11.81 -11.18 11.74
CA LEU A 26 12.76 -10.85 10.69
C LEU A 26 14.09 -11.54 10.96
N ARG A 27 14.72 -12.02 9.89
CA ARG A 27 16.08 -12.54 9.94
C ARG A 27 17.07 -11.38 9.83
N ILE A 28 17.83 -11.12 10.89
CA ILE A 28 18.87 -10.08 10.92
C ILE A 28 20.21 -10.78 11.23
N GLY A 29 20.99 -11.01 10.17
CA GLY A 29 22.24 -11.76 10.24
C GLY A 29 22.03 -13.19 10.77
N ALA A 30 22.67 -13.51 11.90
CA ALA A 30 22.55 -14.80 12.57
C ALA A 30 21.34 -14.91 13.52
N SER A 31 20.59 -13.83 13.74
CA SER A 31 19.51 -13.75 14.73
C SER A 31 18.12 -13.60 14.11
N ASN A 32 17.09 -14.09 14.81
CA ASN A 32 15.69 -13.82 14.48
C ASN A 32 15.15 -12.81 15.48
N ARG A 33 14.66 -11.67 15.00
CA ARG A 33 14.11 -10.59 15.84
C ARG A 33 12.62 -10.44 15.59
N LYS A 34 11.85 -10.15 16.63
CA LYS A 34 10.42 -9.86 16.47
C LYS A 34 10.27 -8.62 15.60
N ALA A 35 9.39 -8.69 14.60
CA ALA A 35 9.08 -7.53 13.77
C ALA A 35 8.27 -6.52 14.59
N ASP A 36 8.60 -5.24 14.43
CA ASP A 36 7.72 -4.16 14.89
C ASP A 36 6.61 -3.88 13.86
N PHE A 37 5.77 -2.90 14.19
CA PHE A 37 4.65 -2.51 13.36
C PHE A 37 5.08 -2.02 11.97
N GLU A 38 6.09 -1.16 11.89
CA GLU A 38 6.56 -0.59 10.62
C GLU A 38 7.06 -1.66 9.66
N HIS A 39 7.82 -2.63 10.17
CA HIS A 39 8.26 -3.76 9.36
C HIS A 39 7.09 -4.64 8.89
N ILE A 40 6.07 -4.84 9.74
CA ILE A 40 4.87 -5.59 9.36
C ILE A 40 4.11 -4.86 8.24
N VAL A 41 3.92 -3.55 8.35
CA VAL A 41 3.25 -2.73 7.33
C VAL A 41 4.02 -2.76 6.00
N GLU A 42 5.35 -2.72 6.04
CA GLU A 42 6.18 -2.83 4.84
C GLU A 42 6.05 -4.22 4.18
N LEU A 43 6.02 -5.30 4.97
CA LEU A 43 5.78 -6.65 4.43
C LEU A 43 4.37 -6.77 3.80
N GLU A 44 3.37 -6.08 4.33
CA GLU A 44 2.05 -5.99 3.72
C GLU A 44 2.03 -5.12 2.44
N ARG A 45 2.88 -4.09 2.36
CA ARG A 45 3.11 -3.32 1.12
C ARG A 45 3.75 -4.19 0.04
N GLN A 46 4.77 -4.97 0.39
CA GLN A 46 5.41 -5.93 -0.51
C GLN A 46 4.43 -6.99 -1.04
N LYS A 47 3.54 -7.49 -0.19
CA LYS A 47 2.46 -8.40 -0.63
C LYS A 47 1.58 -7.77 -1.73
N ARG A 48 1.34 -6.46 -1.67
CA ARG A 48 0.56 -5.69 -2.64
C ARG A 48 1.36 -5.27 -3.88
N ASN A 49 2.67 -5.52 -3.92
CA ASN A 49 3.61 -4.99 -4.92
C ASN A 49 3.51 -3.45 -5.05
N LEU A 50 3.32 -2.75 -3.93
CA LEU A 50 3.25 -1.29 -3.87
C LEU A 50 4.42 -0.75 -3.06
N SER A 51 5.00 0.34 -3.52
CA SER A 51 5.91 1.16 -2.70
C SER A 51 5.14 2.12 -1.79
N TYR A 52 5.84 2.74 -0.84
CA TYR A 52 5.27 3.75 0.04
C TYR A 52 4.68 4.93 -0.75
N ASP A 53 5.42 5.43 -1.74
CA ASP A 53 5.01 6.58 -2.56
C ASP A 53 3.79 6.28 -3.46
N GLU A 54 3.46 5.00 -3.64
CA GLU A 54 2.29 4.55 -4.40
C GLU A 54 1.07 4.27 -3.50
N GLU A 55 1.19 4.42 -2.18
CA GLU A 55 0.08 4.21 -1.27
C GLU A 55 -0.90 5.38 -1.32
N ALA A 56 -2.18 5.08 -1.56
CA ALA A 56 -3.22 6.09 -1.52
C ALA A 56 -3.38 6.66 -0.11
N TYR A 57 -3.33 7.99 -0.01
CA TYR A 57 -3.65 8.69 1.23
C TYR A 57 -5.16 8.68 1.45
N ARG A 58 -5.61 7.96 2.49
CA ARG A 58 -7.05 7.73 2.77
C ARG A 58 -7.63 8.62 3.85
N GLU A 59 -6.80 9.36 4.57
CA GLU A 59 -7.26 10.22 5.67
C GLU A 59 -7.95 11.49 5.16
N GLN A 60 -7.87 11.78 3.86
CA GLN A 60 -8.44 12.98 3.27
C GLN A 60 -9.21 12.68 1.97
N ALA A 61 -10.40 13.26 1.85
CA ALA A 61 -11.22 13.14 0.65
C ALA A 61 -10.68 14.03 -0.49
N LEU A 62 -10.71 13.53 -1.71
CA LEU A 62 -10.24 14.26 -2.90
C LEU A 62 -10.91 15.64 -3.04
N GLN A 63 -12.21 15.74 -2.74
CA GLN A 63 -12.98 16.98 -2.87
C GLN A 63 -12.54 18.07 -1.89
N SER A 64 -11.77 17.72 -0.85
CA SER A 64 -11.22 18.69 0.10
C SER A 64 -9.88 19.27 -0.32
N LEU A 65 -9.27 18.75 -1.38
CA LEU A 65 -7.99 19.21 -1.91
C LEU A 65 -8.20 20.30 -2.95
N ASP A 66 -7.36 21.33 -2.94
CA ASP A 66 -7.30 22.32 -4.01
C ASP A 66 -6.56 21.76 -5.22
N LEU A 67 -7.30 21.47 -6.29
CA LEU A 67 -6.77 20.94 -7.55
C LEU A 67 -6.41 22.03 -8.56
N THR A 68 -6.65 23.31 -8.26
CA THR A 68 -6.40 24.45 -9.15
C THR A 68 -4.98 24.45 -9.75
N PRO A 69 -3.90 24.14 -9.01
CA PRO A 69 -2.55 24.10 -9.57
C PRO A 69 -2.38 22.99 -10.63
N LEU A 70 -3.03 21.85 -10.41
CA LEU A 70 -3.02 20.71 -11.32
C LEU A 70 -3.80 21.04 -12.60
N GLU A 71 -5.00 21.59 -12.46
CA GLU A 71 -5.83 22.04 -13.58
C GLU A 71 -5.11 23.07 -14.45
N THR A 72 -4.46 24.06 -13.82
CA THR A 72 -3.69 25.10 -14.52
C THR A 72 -2.54 24.52 -15.36
N ARG A 73 -1.79 23.56 -14.79
CA ARG A 73 -0.69 22.89 -15.51
C ARG A 73 -1.18 22.06 -16.68
N PHE A 74 -2.34 21.41 -16.54
CA PHE A 74 -2.95 20.65 -17.63
C PHE A 74 -3.47 21.58 -18.74
N ALA A 75 -4.09 22.70 -18.37
CA ALA A 75 -4.57 23.70 -19.32
C ALA A 75 -3.41 24.33 -20.12
N ALA A 76 -2.26 24.57 -19.49
CA ALA A 76 -1.06 25.11 -20.15
C ALA A 76 -0.53 24.21 -21.29
N VAL A 77 -0.82 22.91 -21.26
CA VAL A 77 -0.48 21.95 -22.33
C VAL A 77 -1.68 21.59 -23.22
N GLY A 78 -2.76 22.36 -23.15
CA GLY A 78 -3.97 22.17 -23.95
C GLY A 78 -4.79 20.92 -23.58
N LYS A 79 -4.65 20.41 -22.34
CA LYS A 79 -5.35 19.22 -21.87
C LYS A 79 -6.31 19.59 -20.74
N LEU A 80 -7.50 19.00 -20.73
CA LEU A 80 -8.40 19.04 -19.57
C LEU A 80 -8.01 17.97 -18.55
N LEU A 81 -8.09 18.29 -17.26
CA LEU A 81 -7.97 17.30 -16.18
C LEU A 81 -9.36 16.74 -15.89
N ASN A 82 -9.58 15.45 -16.20
CA ASN A 82 -10.85 14.76 -15.94
C ASN A 82 -10.59 13.56 -15.00
N GLN A 83 -11.66 12.97 -14.47
CA GLN A 83 -11.54 11.82 -13.56
C GLN A 83 -10.81 10.62 -14.19
N GLU A 84 -11.01 10.39 -15.50
CA GLU A 84 -10.33 9.31 -16.21
C GLU A 84 -8.82 9.52 -16.24
N LYS A 85 -8.34 10.74 -16.53
CA LYS A 85 -6.92 11.09 -16.47
C LYS A 85 -6.35 11.00 -15.07
N LEU A 86 -7.08 11.45 -14.06
CA LEU A 86 -6.67 11.31 -12.66
C LEU A 86 -6.42 9.83 -12.31
N LYS A 87 -7.29 8.92 -12.76
CA LYS A 87 -7.11 7.46 -12.56
C LYS A 87 -5.96 6.90 -13.39
N ASN A 88 -5.88 7.24 -14.67
CA ASN A 88 -4.84 6.73 -15.58
C ASN A 88 -3.42 7.17 -15.14
N LEU A 89 -3.30 8.35 -14.54
CA LEU A 89 -2.06 8.86 -13.96
C LEU A 89 -1.82 8.41 -12.53
N LYS A 90 -2.69 7.54 -11.98
CA LYS A 90 -2.66 7.06 -10.59
C LYS A 90 -2.65 8.18 -9.54
N LEU A 91 -3.20 9.35 -9.87
CA LEU A 91 -3.35 10.48 -8.95
C LEU A 91 -4.49 10.25 -7.96
N VAL A 92 -5.46 9.41 -8.33
CA VAL A 92 -6.57 9.00 -7.48
C VAL A 92 -6.78 7.50 -7.61
N VAL A 93 -7.11 6.84 -6.51
CA VAL A 93 -7.47 5.43 -6.48
C VAL A 93 -8.97 5.32 -6.24
N GLN A 94 -9.65 4.51 -7.05
CA GLN A 94 -11.04 4.16 -6.80
C GLN A 94 -11.08 2.84 -6.04
N GLU A 95 -11.60 2.88 -4.82
CA GLU A 95 -11.87 1.66 -4.06
C GLU A 95 -13.24 1.13 -4.44
N SER A 96 -13.27 -0.04 -5.09
CA SER A 96 -14.49 -0.81 -5.23
C SER A 96 -14.74 -1.48 -3.89
N ALA A 97 -15.76 -1.04 -3.15
CA ALA A 97 -16.21 -1.74 -1.96
C ALA A 97 -16.59 -3.17 -2.37
N THR A 98 -15.69 -4.12 -2.11
CA THR A 98 -15.96 -5.54 -2.25
C THR A 98 -16.54 -5.96 -0.91
N ALA A 99 -17.86 -6.20 -0.90
CA ALA A 99 -18.58 -6.81 0.19
C ALA A 99 -18.19 -8.28 0.37
#